data_AF-A0AAF0QHG2-F1
#
_entry.id   AF-A0AAF0QHG2-F1
#
_cell.length_a   1.000
_cell.length_b   1.000
_cell.length_c   1.000
_cell.angle_alpha   90.00
_cell.angle_beta   90.00
_cell.angle_gamma   90.00
#
_symmetry.space_group_name_H-M   'P 1'
#
loop_
_entity.id
_entity.type
_entity.pdbx_description
1 polymer ?
#
loop_
_entity_poly.entity_id
_entity_poly.type
_entity_poly.pdbx_seq_one_letter_code
_entity_poly.pdbx_strand_id
1 'polypeptide(L)' 'MRHQNVTSPYPNDDLLAYGHATCRSNIASSDNCAICVSLARAYLMTTCDGRIGGQVKLVGCSMRYEQYSFS' A
#
# COMPACT_ATOMS: atom_id res chain seq x y z
N MET A 1 8.91 8.62 13.67
CA MET A 1 8.05 7.53 13.19
C MET A 1 6.64 8.10 13.07
N ARG A 2 6.11 8.31 11.86
CA ARG A 2 4.73 8.82 11.71
C ARG A 2 3.78 7.63 11.82
N HIS A 3 3.00 7.59 12.88
CA HIS A 3 1.83 6.74 12.99
C HIS A 3 0.87 7.14 11.86
N GLN A 4 0.76 6.33 10.80
CA GLN A 4 -0.35 6.47 9.88
C GLN A 4 -1.56 5.86 10.60
N ASN A 5 -2.54 6.70 10.97
CA ASN A 5 -3.80 6.24 11.52
C ASN A 5 -4.49 5.36 10.48
N VAL A 6 -4.44 4.05 10.70
CA VAL A 6 -5.23 3.09 9.93
C VAL A 6 -6.70 3.46 10.16
N THR A 7 -7.32 4.05 9.14
CA THR A 7 -8.71 4.51 9.20
C THR A 7 -9.55 3.51 8.42
N SER A 8 -10.06 2.49 9.13
CA SER A 8 -11.14 1.67 8.58
C SER A 8 -12.47 2.35 8.86
N PRO A 9 -13.34 2.55 7.86
CA PRO A 9 -14.71 3.00 8.09
C PRO A 9 -15.59 1.89 8.70
N TYR A 10 -15.08 0.65 8.82
CA TYR A 10 -15.82 -0.47 9.39
C TYR A 10 -15.59 -0.60 10.90
N PRO A 11 -16.65 -0.82 11.70
CA PRO A 11 -16.60 -0.81 13.16
C PRO A 11 -15.99 -2.08 13.78
N ASN A 12 -15.67 -3.08 12.97
CA ASN A 12 -15.13 -4.36 13.38
C ASN A 12 -13.68 -4.53 12.88
N ASP A 13 -12.80 -4.91 13.81
CA ASP A 13 -11.38 -5.11 13.55
C ASP A 13 -11.09 -6.23 12.53
N ASP A 14 -12.04 -7.15 12.31
CA ASP A 14 -11.95 -8.20 11.27
C ASP A 14 -11.98 -7.65 9.83
N LEU A 15 -12.37 -6.38 9.64
CA LEU A 15 -12.38 -5.67 8.35
C LEU A 15 -11.27 -4.60 8.27
N LEU A 16 -10.35 -4.59 9.22
CA LEU A 16 -9.22 -3.66 9.25
C LEU A 16 -8.12 -4.13 8.29
N ALA A 17 -7.72 -3.27 7.37
CA ALA A 17 -6.59 -3.50 6.47
C ALA A 17 -5.39 -2.64 6.89
N TYR A 18 -4.24 -3.27 7.08
CA TYR A 18 -2.96 -2.60 7.27
C TYR A 18 -2.28 -2.43 5.91
N GLY A 19 -1.66 -1.28 5.67
CA GLY A 19 -1.01 -0.98 4.40
C GLY A 19 0.27 -0.17 4.58
N HIS A 20 1.26 -0.45 3.73
CA HIS A 20 2.51 0.31 3.69
C HIS A 20 2.97 0.43 2.23
N ALA A 21 3.47 1.62 1.88
CA ALA A 21 4.08 1.88 0.59
C ALA A 21 5.40 2.62 0.75
N THR A 22 6.41 2.22 -0.02
CA THR A 22 7.75 2.80 0.00
C THR A 22 8.18 3.17 -1.41
N CYS A 23 8.87 4.29 -1.54
CA CYS A 23 9.54 4.68 -2.77
C CYS A 23 11.04 4.44 -2.63
N ARG A 24 11.69 4.08 -3.73
CA ARG A 24 13.16 4.00 -3.78
C ARG A 24 13.75 5.40 -3.67
N SER A 25 14.88 5.48 -2.97
CA SER A 25 15.60 6.72 -2.69
C SER A 25 16.11 7.46 -3.93
N ASN A 26 16.22 6.77 -5.07
CA ASN A 26 16.76 7.31 -6.32
C ASN A 26 15.70 7.89 -7.27
N ILE A 27 14.43 8.00 -6.86
CA ILE A 27 13.40 8.66 -7.67
C ILE A 27 13.50 10.17 -7.48
N ALA A 28 13.75 10.88 -8.58
CA ALA A 28 14.18 12.28 -8.61
C ALA A 28 13.15 13.32 -8.11
N SER A 29 11.86 12.97 -7.92
CA SER A 29 10.84 13.92 -7.45
C SER A 29 9.75 13.23 -6.61
N SER A 30 9.13 13.99 -5.71
CA SER A 30 7.94 13.56 -4.96
C SER A 30 6.81 13.12 -5.89
N ASP A 31 6.67 13.77 -7.04
CA ASP A 31 5.62 13.50 -8.02
C ASP A 31 5.78 12.11 -8.63
N ASN A 32 7.02 11.71 -8.94
CA ASN A 32 7.32 10.38 -9.46
C ASN A 32 7.05 9.28 -8.42
N CYS A 33 7.23 9.58 -7.12
CA CYS A 33 6.86 8.66 -6.04
C CYS A 33 5.33 8.50 -5.95
N ALA A 34 4.58 9.61 -5.97
CA ALA A 34 3.12 9.58 -5.94
C ALA A 34 2.53 8.83 -7.15
N ILE A 35 3.07 9.04 -8.34
CA ILE A 35 2.70 8.30 -9.55
C ILE A 35 2.99 6.82 -9.37
N CYS A 36 4.19 6.44 -8.92
CA CYS A 36 4.54 5.03 -8.74
C CYS A 36 3.60 4.32 -7.74
N VAL A 37 3.35 4.93 -6.59
CA VAL A 37 2.48 4.36 -5.55
C VAL A 37 1.03 4.25 -6.07
N SER A 38 0.58 5.20 -6.89
CA SER A 38 -0.74 5.13 -7.54
C SER A 38 -0.84 3.97 -8.54
N LEU A 39 0.22 3.73 -9.33
CA LEU A 39 0.31 2.58 -10.24
C LEU A 39 0.36 1.26 -9.48
N ALA A 40 1.13 1.20 -8.38
CA ALA A 40 1.19 0.04 -7.51
C ALA A 40 -0.21 -0.31 -6.94
N ARG A 41 -0.95 0.69 -6.47
CA ARG A 41 -2.34 0.52 -6.02
C ARG A 41 -3.23 -0.02 -7.13
N ALA A 42 -3.19 0.60 -8.32
CA ALA A 42 -4.02 0.18 -9.44
C ALA A 42 -3.76 -1.28 -9.83
N TYR A 43 -2.49 -1.68 -9.86
CA TYR A 43 -2.09 -3.07 -10.15
C TYR A 43 -2.60 -4.05 -9.10
N LEU A 44 -2.52 -3.70 -7.82
CA LEU A 44 -3.04 -4.54 -6.74
C LEU A 44 -4.57 -4.67 -6.80
N MET A 45 -5.29 -3.57 -7.06
CA MET A 45 -6.75 -3.60 -7.18
C MET A 45 -7.24 -4.46 -8.34
N THR A 46 -6.46 -4.59 -9.42
CA THR A 46 -6.84 -5.45 -10.56
C THR A 46 -6.38 -6.89 -10.40
N THR A 47 -5.19 -7.12 -9.87
CA THR A 47 -4.56 -8.45 -9.82
C THR A 47 -4.92 -9.22 -8.56
N CYS A 48 -5.15 -8.51 -7.45
CA CYS A 48 -5.45 -9.08 -6.14
C CYS A 48 -6.90 -8.78 -5.73
N ASP A 49 -7.81 -8.57 -6.68
CA ASP A 49 -9.21 -8.30 -6.39
C ASP A 49 -9.83 -9.41 -5.52
N GLY A 50 -10.61 -9.00 -4.51
CA GLY A 50 -11.20 -9.89 -3.50
C GLY A 50 -10.20 -10.60 -2.58
N ARG A 51 -8.90 -10.31 -2.63
CA ARG A 51 -7.89 -10.92 -1.75
C ARG A 51 -7.71 -10.11 -0.46
N ILE A 52 -7.57 -10.82 0.65
CA ILE A 52 -7.33 -10.27 2.00
C ILE A 52 -5.92 -9.67 2.20
N GLY A 53 -5.02 -9.88 1.25
CA GLY A 53 -3.66 -9.36 1.26
C GLY A 53 -3.02 -9.42 -0.12
N GLY A 54 -2.04 -8.56 -0.34
CA GLY A 54 -1.31 -8.48 -1.61
C GLY A 54 -0.09 -7.58 -1.52
N GLN A 55 0.94 -7.89 -2.31
CA GLN A 55 2.11 -7.03 -2.47
C GLN A 55 2.51 -6.85 -3.93
N VAL A 56 3.06 -5.69 -4.24
CA VAL A 56 3.66 -5.39 -5.54
C VAL A 56 4.99 -4.68 -5.34
N LYS A 57 5.95 -4.98 -6.21
CA LYS A 57 7.26 -4.33 -6.27
C LYS A 57 7.50 -3.85 -7.69
N LEU A 58 7.39 -2.54 -7.88
CA LEU A 58 7.72 -1.86 -9.12
C LEU A 58 9.18 -1.38 -9.08
N VAL A 59 9.71 -0.98 -10.23
CA VAL A 59 11.07 -0.42 -10.32
C VAL A 59 11.25 0.74 -9.34
N GLY A 60 10.21 1.55 -9.13
CA GLY A 60 10.28 2.74 -8.30
C GLY A 60 9.75 2.64 -6.88
N CYS A 61 8.89 1.68 -6.58
CA CYS A 61 8.19 1.65 -5.30
C CYS A 61 7.71 0.23 -5.00
N SER A 62 7.36 -0.01 -3.74
CA SER A 62 6.61 -1.20 -3.33
C SER A 62 5.39 -0.80 -2.52
N MET A 63 4.35 -1.62 -2.60
CA MET A 63 3.14 -1.50 -1.79
C MET A 63 2.74 -2.89 -1.30
N ARG A 64 2.29 -2.96 -0.05
CA ARG A 64 1.73 -4.17 0.56
C ARG A 64 0.51 -3.81 1.40
N TYR A 65 -0.50 -4.66 1.37
CA TYR A 65 -1.62 -4.64 2.31
C TYR A 65 -1.91 -6.04 2.85
N GLU A 66 -2.42 -6.10 4.08
CA GLU A 66 -2.76 -7.35 4.79
C GLU A 66 -3.89 -7.10 5.79
N GLN A 67 -4.62 -8.17 6.18
CA GLN A 67 -5.57 -8.16 7.31
C GLN A 67 -4.91 -8.28 8.69
N TYR A 68 -3.58 -8.17 8.77
CA TYR A 68 -2.80 -8.22 10.00
C TYR A 68 -1.69 -7.16 9.96
N SER A 69 -1.26 -6.69 11.12
CA SER A 69 -0.16 -5.72 11.23
C SER A 69 1.18 -6.32 10.81
N PHE A 70 2.00 -5.55 10.09
CA PHE A 70 3.33 -5.95 9.63
C PHE A 70 4.31 -4.77 9.66
N SER A 71 5.61 -5.07 9.66
CA SER A 71 6.72 -4.11 9.63
C SER A 71 7.35 -3.99 8.24
#